data_AF-A0A6N7ASL1-F1
#
_entry.id   AF-A0A6N7ASL1-F1
#
_cell.length_a   1.000
_cell.length_b   1.000
_cell.length_c   1.000
_cell.angle_alpha   90.00
_cell.angle_beta   90.00
_cell.angle_gamma   90.00
#
_symmetry.space_group_name_H-M   'P 1'
#
loop_
_entity.id
_entity.type
_entity.pdbx_description
1 polymer ?
#
loop_
_entity_poly.entity_id
_entity_poly.type
_entity_poly.pdbx_seq_one_letter_code
_entity_poly.pdbx_strand_id
1 'polypeptide(L)'
;MTGLKKYIIRFGGLSVVSMILLTVLAGLLSDKVRMVLLGFGIAELIWALWFKPIFGKVEALEDAKLIAVLLFRGILIAAIILGLTIGM
;
A
#
# COMPACT_ATOMS: atom_id res chain seq x y z
N MET A 1 18.09 16.74 5.36
CA MET A 1 16.76 16.37 5.90
C MET A 1 16.58 14.88 5.73
N THR A 2 16.57 14.14 6.83
CA THR A 2 16.57 12.68 6.93
C THR A 2 15.45 12.05 6.10
N GLY A 3 15.78 11.06 5.27
CA GLY A 3 14.86 10.43 4.29
C GLY A 3 13.54 9.91 4.88
N LEU A 4 13.50 9.66 6.18
CA LEU A 4 12.30 9.35 6.96
C LEU A 4 11.20 10.42 6.85
N LYS A 5 11.55 11.71 6.83
CA LYS A 5 10.57 12.81 6.72
C LYS A 5 9.91 12.86 5.34
N LYS A 6 10.68 12.65 4.27
CA LYS A 6 10.14 12.50 2.90
C LYS A 6 9.28 11.25 2.75
N TYR A 7 9.63 10.17 3.45
CA TYR A 7 8.92 8.90 3.42
C TYR A 7 7.53 8.98 4.07
N ILE A 8 7.43 9.64 5.23
CA ILE A 8 6.15 9.92 5.91
C ILE A 8 5.27 10.83 5.04
N ILE A 9 5.86 11.79 4.33
CA ILE A 9 5.08 12.75 3.54
C ILE A 9 4.57 12.15 2.22
N ARG A 10 5.25 11.17 1.60
CA ARG A 10 4.86 10.62 0.28
C ARG A 10 4.15 9.26 0.28
N PHE A 11 4.53 8.32 1.15
CA PHE A 11 4.03 6.94 1.07
C PHE A 11 3.62 6.35 2.42
N GLY A 12 4.35 6.63 3.50
CA GLY A 12 3.95 6.25 4.86
C GLY A 12 2.76 7.06 5.39
N GLY A 13 2.58 8.28 4.89
CA GLY A 13 1.42 9.11 5.20
C GLY A 13 0.14 8.49 4.69
N LEU A 14 0.15 7.88 3.50
CA LEU A 14 -1.04 7.26 2.92
C LEU A 14 -1.43 5.96 3.63
N SER A 15 -0.45 5.16 4.09
CA SER A 15 -0.72 3.94 4.88
C SER A 15 -1.22 4.26 6.30
N VAL A 16 -0.65 5.30 6.93
CA VAL A 16 -1.12 5.77 8.24
C VAL A 16 -2.49 6.46 8.12
N VAL A 17 -2.69 7.28 7.09
CA VAL A 17 -3.99 7.92 6.81
C VAL A 17 -5.05 6.89 6.46
N SER A 18 -4.73 5.83 5.70
CA SER A 18 -5.67 4.75 5.41
C SER A 18 -6.01 3.92 6.64
N MET A 19 -5.04 3.65 7.54
CA MET A 19 -5.32 3.04 8.86
C MET A 19 -6.21 3.93 9.74
N ILE A 20 -5.95 5.24 9.78
CA ILE A 20 -6.74 6.23 10.53
C ILE A 20 -8.15 6.34 9.94
N LEU A 21 -8.30 6.41 8.61
CA LEU A 21 -9.59 6.35 7.94
C LEU A 21 -10.32 5.05 8.28
N LEU A 22 -9.63 3.92 8.29
CA LEU A 22 -10.20 2.62 8.68
C LEU A 22 -10.78 2.65 10.09
N THR A 23 -10.07 3.28 11.03
CA THR A 23 -10.50 3.37 12.44
C THR A 23 -11.62 4.39 12.64
N VAL A 24 -11.55 5.56 11.98
CA VAL A 24 -12.58 6.61 12.07
C VAL A 24 -13.86 6.22 11.35
N LEU A 25 -13.74 5.51 10.23
CA LEU A 25 -14.87 5.18 9.36
C LEU A 25 -15.39 3.74 9.54
N ALA A 26 -14.83 2.98 10.47
CA ALA A 26 -15.32 1.64 10.85
C ALA A 26 -16.78 1.63 11.30
N GLY A 27 -17.36 2.78 11.68
CA GLY A 27 -18.79 2.91 11.97
C GLY A 27 -19.64 3.42 10.80
N LEU A 28 -19.03 4.02 9.77
CA LEU A 28 -19.73 4.80 8.72
C LEU A 28 -19.66 4.15 7.33
N LEU A 29 -18.67 3.30 7.09
CA LEU A 29 -18.46 2.67 5.79
C LEU A 29 -19.13 1.30 5.70
N SER A 30 -19.65 0.98 4.51
CA SER A 30 -20.05 -0.38 4.12
C SER A 30 -18.90 -1.36 4.27
N ASP A 31 -19.19 -2.61 4.62
CA ASP A 31 -18.21 -3.68 4.82
C ASP A 31 -17.30 -3.88 3.61
N LYS A 32 -17.79 -3.67 2.38
CA LYS A 32 -16.97 -3.73 1.16
C LYS A 32 -15.85 -2.70 1.17
N VAL A 33 -16.12 -1.47 1.61
CA VAL A 33 -15.10 -0.40 1.66
C VAL A 33 -14.08 -0.67 2.76
N ARG A 34 -14.51 -1.24 3.90
CA ARG A 34 -13.59 -1.64 4.99
C ARG A 34 -12.61 -2.69 4.51
N MET A 35 -13.08 -3.68 3.75
CA MET A 35 -12.23 -4.75 3.23
C MET A 35 -11.26 -4.26 2.15
N VAL A 36 -11.66 -3.30 1.31
CA VAL A 36 -10.74 -2.64 0.37
C VAL A 36 -9.62 -1.91 1.11
N LEU A 37 -9.97 -1.13 2.15
CA LEU A 37 -8.99 -0.42 2.96
C LEU A 37 -8.06 -1.39 3.73
N LEU A 38 -8.62 -2.48 4.24
CA LEU A 38 -7.85 -3.52 4.94
C LEU A 38 -6.88 -4.21 3.99
N GLY A 39 -7.33 -4.55 2.78
CA GLY A 39 -6.49 -5.13 1.73
C GLY A 39 -5.37 -4.20 1.29
N PHE A 40 -5.65 -2.91 1.14
CA PHE A 40 -4.62 -1.92 0.89
C PHE A 40 -3.58 -1.86 2.02
N GLY A 41 -4.03 -1.84 3.28
CA GLY A 41 -3.15 -1.83 4.45
C GLY A 41 -2.23 -3.06 4.51
N ILE A 42 -2.79 -4.25 4.28
CA ILE A 42 -2.02 -5.51 4.23
C ILE A 42 -1.01 -5.50 3.08
N ALA A 43 -1.42 -5.05 1.89
CA ALA A 43 -0.54 -4.97 0.73
C ALA A 43 0.65 -4.03 0.96
N GLU A 44 0.41 -2.88 1.60
CA GLU A 44 1.49 -1.96 1.98
C GLU A 44 2.42 -2.53 3.05
N LEU A 45 1.89 -3.30 4.00
CA LEU A 45 2.68 -4.01 5.00
C LEU A 45 3.61 -5.04 4.36
N ILE A 46 3.09 -5.86 3.46
CA ILE A 46 3.86 -6.85 2.69
C ILE A 46 4.92 -6.13 1.84
N TRP A 47 4.54 -5.05 1.16
CA TRP A 47 5.47 -4.25 0.38
C TRP A 47 6.63 -3.72 1.22
N ALA A 48 6.33 -3.11 2.36
CA ALA A 48 7.32 -2.48 3.23
C ALA A 48 8.28 -3.49 3.86
N LEU A 49 7.77 -4.67 4.25
CA LEU A 49 8.56 -5.69 4.96
C LEU A 49 9.35 -6.60 4.02
N TRP A 50 8.77 -7.00 2.89
CA TRP A 50 9.34 -8.06 2.04
C TRP A 50 9.94 -7.54 0.73
N PHE A 51 9.26 -6.63 0.04
CA PHE A 51 9.68 -6.23 -1.30
C PHE A 51 10.60 -5.00 -1.29
N LYS A 52 10.37 -4.05 -0.39
CA LYS A 52 11.16 -2.84 -0.28
C LYS A 52 12.66 -3.07 0.03
N PRO A 53 13.07 -4.04 0.89
CA PRO A 53 14.48 -4.36 1.08
C PRO A 53 15.14 -4.94 -0.18
N ILE A 54 14.36 -5.66 -1.00
CA ILE A 54 14.82 -6.35 -2.21
C ILE A 54 14.99 -5.36 -3.37
N PHE A 55 13.99 -4.50 -3.61
CA PHE A 55 14.01 -3.53 -4.72
C PHE A 55 14.83 -2.27 -4.43
N GLY A 56 15.42 -2.13 -3.24
CA GLY A 56 16.32 -1.04 -2.88
C GLY A 56 15.68 0.35 -3.02
N LYS A 57 16.49 1.37 -3.31
CA LYS A 57 15.99 2.71 -3.64
C LYS A 57 15.35 2.65 -5.02
N VAL A 58 14.04 2.41 -5.08
CA VAL A 58 13.27 2.42 -6.34
C VAL A 58 13.52 3.70 -7.15
N GLU A 59 13.80 4.82 -6.49
CA GLU A 59 14.15 6.12 -7.09
C GLU A 59 15.50 6.15 -7.83
N ALA A 60 16.36 5.13 -7.65
CA ALA A 60 17.64 5.01 -8.35
C ALA A 60 17.57 3.98 -9.50
N LEU A 61 16.39 3.41 -9.76
CA LEU A 61 16.18 2.49 -10.87
C LEU A 61 15.93 3.27 -12.16
N GLU A 62 16.44 2.74 -13.26
CA GLU A 62 16.13 3.16 -14.62
C GLU A 62 14.61 3.08 -14.89
N ASP A 63 14.07 3.99 -15.70
CA ASP A 63 12.62 4.20 -15.86
C ASP A 63 11.84 2.91 -16.19
N ALA A 64 12.40 2.04 -17.05
CA ALA A 64 11.77 0.77 -17.39
C ALA A 64 11.62 -0.17 -16.19
N LYS A 65 12.62 -0.22 -15.30
CA LYS A 65 12.60 -1.03 -14.07
C LYS A 65 11.67 -0.40 -13.04
N LEU A 66 11.62 0.93 -12.95
CA LEU A 66 10.70 1.64 -12.09
C LEU A 66 9.23 1.34 -12.46
N ILE A 67 8.88 1.39 -13.75
CA ILE A 67 7.54 1.04 -14.24
C ILE A 67 7.19 -0.41 -13.89
N ALA A 68 8.11 -1.35 -14.09
CA ALA A 68 7.89 -2.76 -13.76
C ALA A 68 7.61 -2.97 -12.26
N VAL A 69 8.37 -2.29 -11.40
CA VAL A 69 8.21 -2.36 -9.94
C VAL A 69 6.87 -1.74 -9.50
N LEU A 70 6.43 -0.64 -10.13
CA LEU A 70 5.14 -0.02 -9.86
C LEU A 70 3.96 -0.89 -10.33
N LEU A 71 4.07 -1.51 -11.51
CA LEU A 71 3.08 -2.46 -12.01
C LEU A 71 2.95 -3.65 -11.07
N PHE A 72 4.07 -4.24 -10.66
CA PHE A 72 4.08 -5.34 -9.70
C PHE A 72 3.42 -4.94 -8.37
N ARG A 73 3.72 -3.75 -7.84
CA ARG A 73 3.08 -3.24 -6.63
C ARG A 73 1.57 -3.06 -6.81
N GLY A 74 1.13 -2.54 -7.96
CA GLY A 74 -0.29 -2.41 -8.28
C GLY A 74 -1.01 -3.76 -8.33
N ILE A 75 -0.39 -4.75 -8.98
CA ILE A 75 -0.93 -6.13 -9.06
C ILE A 75 -1.02 -6.76 -7.67
N LEU A 76 0.00 -6.58 -6.82
CA LEU A 76 0.00 -7.08 -5.44
C LEU A 76 -1.18 -6.51 -4.64
N ILE A 77 -1.40 -5.20 -4.71
CA ILE A 77 -2.52 -4.53 -4.04
C ILE A 77 -3.85 -5.07 -4.57
N ALA A 78 -4.02 -5.13 -5.89
CA ALA A 78 -5.24 -5.61 -6.52
C ALA A 78 -5.54 -7.07 -6.16
N ALA A 79 -4.53 -7.95 -6.17
CA ALA A 79 -4.69 -9.36 -5.82
C ALA A 79 -5.15 -9.55 -4.36
N ILE A 80 -4.58 -8.77 -3.42
CA ILE A 80 -4.97 -8.83 -2.01
C ILE A 80 -6.38 -8.30 -1.80
N ILE A 81 -6.73 -7.17 -2.41
CA ILE A 81 -8.08 -6.61 -2.33
C ILE A 81 -9.09 -7.59 -2.93
N LEU A 82 -8.81 -8.15 -4.11
CA LEU A 82 -9.68 -9.14 -4.75
C LEU A 82 -9.83 -10.39 -3.87
N GLY A 83 -8.74 -10.92 -3.32
CA GLY A 83 -8.81 -12.08 -2.42
C GLY A 83 -9.66 -11.84 -1.16
N LEU A 84 -9.65 -10.61 -0.62
CA LEU A 84 -10.45 -10.24 0.55
C LEU A 84 -11.90 -9.88 0.22
N THR A 85 -12.19 -9.52 -1.03
CA THR A 85 -13.53 -9.07 -1.45
C THR A 85 -14.30 -10.10 -2.27
N ILE A 86 -13.63 -11.14 -2.78
CA ILE A 86 -14.27 -12.27 -3.45
C ILE A 86 -15.12 -13.05 -2.43
N GLY A 87 -16.42 -13.19 -2.72
CA GLY A 87 -17.38 -13.90 -1.86
C GLY A 87 -18.20 -12.99 -0.93
N MET A 88 -18.01 -11.66 -1.00
CA MET A 88 -18.84 -10.64 -0.36
C MET A 88 -19.73 -9.88 -1.36
#